data_AF-A0A706C5J2-F1
#
_entry.id   AF-A0A706C5J2-F1
#
_cell.length_a   1.000
_cell.length_b   1.000
_cell.length_c   1.000
_cell.angle_alpha   90.00
_cell.angle_beta   90.00
_cell.angle_gamma   90.00
#
_symmetry.space_group_name_H-M   'P 1'
#
loop_
_entity.id
_entity.type
_entity.pdbx_description
1 polymer ?
#
loop_
_entity_poly.entity_id
_entity_poly.type
_entity_poly.pdbx_seq_one_letter_code
_entity_poly.pdbx_strand_id
1 'polypeptide(L)'
;MMEILRGSPALSAFRINKLLARFQAANLQVHNIYAEYVHFADLNAPLNDSEQAQLTRLLQYGPALSSHTPAGKLLLVTPRPGTISPWSSKATDIAHNCGLQQVDRLERGVAYYIEASTLTAEQWRQVAAELHDRMMETVFSSLTDAEKLFIHHQPAPVSSVDLLGEGRQALIDANLRLGLALAEDEIDYLQEAFTKLGRNPNDIELYMFAQANSEHCRHKIFNADWIIDGKPQPKSLFKMIKNTFETTPDYVLSAYKDNAAVMEGSAVGRYFADHNTGRYDFHQEPAHILM
;
A
#
# COMPACT_ATOMS: atom_id res chain seq x y z
N MET A 1 -11.40 -22.56 2.18
CA MET A 1 -11.06 -23.49 1.07
C MET A 1 -10.68 -22.62 -0.11
N MET A 2 -9.58 -22.89 -0.80
CA MET A 2 -9.16 -22.04 -1.93
C MET A 2 -9.64 -22.62 -3.26
N GLU A 3 -10.44 -21.85 -3.99
CA GLU A 3 -10.82 -22.13 -5.38
C GLU A 3 -9.92 -21.38 -6.36
N ILE A 4 -9.56 -22.03 -7.47
CA ILE A 4 -8.70 -21.46 -8.52
C ILE A 4 -9.49 -21.37 -9.82
N LEU A 5 -9.72 -20.15 -10.29
CA LEU A 5 -10.49 -19.88 -11.50
C LEU A 5 -9.59 -19.25 -12.58
N ARG A 6 -9.52 -19.90 -13.74
CA ARG A 6 -8.78 -19.39 -14.90
C ARG A 6 -9.53 -18.18 -15.49
N GLY A 7 -8.81 -17.08 -15.70
CA GLY A 7 -9.33 -15.87 -16.30
C GLY A 7 -8.96 -15.71 -17.78
N SER A 8 -9.18 -14.51 -18.30
CA SER A 8 -8.86 -14.14 -19.69
C SER A 8 -7.34 -14.00 -19.93
N PRO A 9 -6.88 -14.07 -21.21
CA PRO A 9 -5.51 -13.69 -21.55
C PRO A 9 -5.16 -12.27 -21.07
N ALA A 10 -3.97 -12.11 -20.50
CA ALA A 10 -3.63 -10.92 -19.72
C ALA A 10 -2.92 -9.81 -20.53
N LEU A 11 -2.33 -10.14 -21.67
CA LEU A 11 -1.46 -9.22 -22.42
C LEU A 11 -1.83 -9.15 -23.91
N SER A 12 -1.84 -7.93 -24.45
CA SER A 12 -1.98 -7.69 -25.89
C SER A 12 -0.73 -8.05 -26.67
N ALA A 13 -0.85 -8.26 -27.99
CA ALA A 13 0.27 -8.66 -28.86
C ALA A 13 1.49 -7.71 -28.75
N PHE A 14 1.26 -6.39 -28.67
CA PHE A 14 2.35 -5.42 -28.48
C PHE A 14 3.11 -5.63 -27.16
N ARG A 15 2.42 -5.99 -26.07
CA ARG A 15 3.05 -6.26 -24.77
C ARG A 15 3.87 -7.55 -24.80
N ILE A 16 3.35 -8.60 -25.45
CA ILE A 16 4.08 -9.84 -25.69
C ILE A 16 5.37 -9.58 -26.49
N ASN A 17 5.27 -8.87 -27.62
CA ASN A 17 6.44 -8.53 -28.44
C ASN A 17 7.49 -7.71 -27.68
N LYS A 18 7.05 -6.81 -26.80
CA LYS A 18 7.97 -6.05 -25.93
C LYS A 18 8.73 -6.96 -24.97
N LEU A 19 8.07 -7.93 -24.34
CA LEU A 19 8.73 -8.89 -23.44
C LEU A 19 9.74 -9.74 -24.20
N LEU A 20 9.36 -10.29 -25.35
CA LEU A 20 10.27 -11.05 -26.21
C LEU A 20 11.51 -10.23 -26.61
N ALA A 21 11.33 -8.96 -26.98
CA ALA A 21 12.44 -8.06 -27.31
C ALA A 21 13.38 -7.81 -26.11
N ARG A 22 12.84 -7.70 -24.88
CA ARG A 22 13.65 -7.54 -23.67
C ARG A 22 14.43 -8.81 -23.33
N PHE A 23 13.79 -9.98 -23.42
CA PHE A 23 14.48 -11.26 -23.25
C PHE A 23 15.62 -11.41 -24.26
N GLN A 24 15.36 -11.09 -25.53
CA GLN A 24 16.38 -11.10 -26.57
C GLN A 24 17.54 -10.14 -26.27
N ALA A 25 17.26 -8.91 -25.84
CA ALA A 25 18.28 -7.93 -25.48
C ALA A 25 19.16 -8.38 -24.29
N ALA A 26 18.62 -9.21 -23.39
CA ALA A 26 19.33 -9.82 -22.27
C ALA A 26 20.00 -11.17 -22.62
N ASN A 27 20.01 -11.58 -23.90
CA ASN A 27 20.50 -12.89 -24.36
C ASN A 27 19.78 -14.08 -23.72
N LEU A 28 18.49 -13.93 -23.42
CA LEU A 28 17.61 -14.99 -22.95
C LEU A 28 16.85 -15.57 -24.15
N GLN A 29 17.17 -16.81 -24.53
CA GLN A 29 16.57 -17.50 -25.68
C GLN A 29 15.14 -18.00 -25.37
N VAL A 30 14.20 -17.06 -25.31
CA VAL A 30 12.76 -17.35 -25.15
C VAL A 30 12.09 -17.41 -26.51
N HIS A 31 11.43 -18.53 -26.83
CA HIS A 31 10.76 -18.73 -28.12
C HIS A 31 9.36 -18.14 -28.14
N ASN A 32 8.62 -18.30 -27.05
CA ASN A 32 7.24 -17.83 -26.93
C ASN A 32 6.89 -17.53 -25.47
N ILE A 33 5.93 -16.62 -25.28
CA ILE A 33 5.35 -16.31 -23.98
C ILE A 33 3.85 -16.06 -24.12
N TYR A 34 3.08 -16.72 -23.26
CA TYR A 34 1.64 -16.54 -23.11
C TYR A 34 1.32 -16.19 -21.66
N ALA A 35 0.26 -15.39 -21.44
CA ALA A 35 -0.10 -14.95 -20.11
C ALA A 35 -1.62 -14.94 -19.92
N GLU A 36 -2.07 -15.43 -18.77
CA GLU A 36 -3.48 -15.42 -18.37
C GLU A 36 -3.64 -14.88 -16.95
N TYR A 37 -4.76 -14.22 -16.70
CA TYR A 37 -5.16 -13.99 -15.33
C TYR A 37 -5.57 -15.31 -14.67
N VAL A 38 -5.23 -15.44 -13.40
CA VAL A 38 -5.74 -16.51 -12.53
C VAL A 38 -6.31 -15.84 -11.30
N HIS A 39 -7.50 -16.29 -10.89
CA HIS A 39 -8.20 -15.79 -9.73
C HIS A 39 -8.19 -16.85 -8.65
N PHE A 40 -8.01 -16.41 -7.41
CA PHE A 40 -7.99 -17.25 -6.22
C PHE A 40 -9.08 -16.76 -5.29
N ALA A 41 -10.04 -17.63 -4.97
CA ALA A 41 -11.12 -17.31 -4.02
C ALA A 41 -10.90 -18.14 -2.76
N ASP A 42 -10.60 -17.47 -1.64
CA ASP A 42 -10.68 -18.14 -0.34
C ASP A 42 -12.12 -18.10 0.15
N LEU A 43 -12.65 -19.28 0.44
CA LEU A 43 -14.05 -19.50 0.77
C LEU A 43 -14.19 -19.92 2.24
N ASN A 44 -15.07 -19.24 2.98
CA ASN A 44 -15.44 -19.61 4.35
C ASN A 44 -16.55 -20.69 4.40
N ALA A 45 -17.25 -20.92 3.29
CA ALA A 45 -18.27 -21.95 3.11
C ALA A 45 -18.32 -22.42 1.64
N PRO A 46 -18.83 -23.63 1.34
CA PRO A 46 -18.96 -24.08 -0.05
C PRO A 46 -20.00 -23.26 -0.83
N LEU A 47 -19.81 -23.16 -2.14
CA LEU A 47 -20.77 -22.57 -3.08
C LEU A 47 -21.70 -23.65 -3.63
N ASN A 48 -22.98 -23.34 -3.79
CA ASN A 48 -23.90 -24.15 -4.59
C ASN A 48 -23.70 -23.89 -6.10
N ASP A 49 -24.33 -24.69 -6.97
CA ASP A 49 -24.14 -24.58 -8.44
C ASP A 49 -24.48 -23.18 -9.00
N SER A 50 -25.50 -22.51 -8.45
CA SER A 50 -25.88 -21.16 -8.88
C SER A 50 -24.83 -20.14 -8.48
N GLU A 51 -24.33 -20.21 -7.24
CA GLU A 51 -23.29 -19.32 -6.72
C GLU A 51 -21.94 -19.54 -7.43
N GLN A 52 -21.60 -20.81 -7.72
CA GLN A 52 -20.44 -21.18 -8.51
C GLN A 52 -20.49 -20.56 -9.91
N ALA A 53 -21.65 -20.64 -10.57
CA ALA A 53 -21.86 -20.04 -11.88
C ALA A 53 -21.79 -18.50 -11.81
N GLN A 54 -22.33 -17.88 -10.75
CA GLN A 54 -22.24 -16.44 -10.52
C GLN A 54 -20.79 -15.99 -10.33
N LEU A 55 -20.01 -16.66 -9.46
CA LEU A 55 -18.61 -16.34 -9.22
C LEU A 55 -17.78 -16.47 -10.51
N THR A 56 -17.99 -17.57 -11.24
CA THR A 56 -17.34 -17.79 -12.55
C THR A 56 -17.66 -16.64 -13.52
N ARG A 57 -18.92 -16.19 -13.54
CA ARG A 57 -19.36 -15.08 -14.41
C ARG A 57 -18.79 -13.73 -13.98
N LEU A 58 -18.68 -13.45 -12.68
CA LEU A 58 -18.06 -12.21 -12.17
C LEU A 58 -16.61 -12.07 -12.61
N LEU A 59 -15.91 -13.21 -12.72
CA LEU A 59 -14.49 -13.27 -13.09
C LEU A 59 -14.27 -13.36 -14.62
N GLN A 60 -15.33 -13.24 -15.42
CA GLN A 60 -15.24 -13.08 -16.87
C GLN A 60 -15.26 -11.60 -17.25
N TYR A 61 -14.08 -11.02 -17.47
CA TYR A 61 -13.93 -9.63 -17.86
C TYR A 61 -12.69 -9.39 -18.74
N GLY A 62 -12.59 -8.17 -19.25
CA GLY A 62 -11.45 -7.73 -20.06
C GLY A 62 -11.68 -7.93 -21.57
N PRO A 63 -10.68 -7.56 -22.40
CA PRO A 63 -10.76 -7.71 -23.84
C PRO A 63 -10.76 -9.19 -24.25
N ALA A 64 -11.53 -9.52 -25.30
CA ALA A 64 -11.55 -10.85 -25.92
C ALA A 64 -10.28 -11.08 -26.75
N LEU A 65 -9.16 -11.34 -26.07
CA LEU A 65 -7.88 -11.66 -26.68
C LEU A 65 -7.81 -13.14 -27.07
N SER A 66 -6.89 -13.48 -27.97
CA SER A 66 -6.63 -14.86 -28.38
C SER A 66 -6.26 -15.73 -27.17
N SER A 67 -7.10 -16.71 -26.86
CA SER A 67 -6.78 -17.74 -25.89
C SER A 67 -5.87 -18.78 -26.53
N HIS A 68 -4.88 -19.25 -25.78
CA HIS A 68 -3.95 -20.28 -26.19
C HIS A 68 -3.96 -21.42 -25.16
N THR A 69 -3.64 -22.63 -25.61
CA THR A 69 -3.38 -23.73 -24.69
C THR A 69 -2.07 -23.45 -23.94
N PRO A 70 -2.05 -23.52 -22.60
CA PRO A 70 -0.83 -23.36 -21.83
C PRO A 70 0.29 -24.31 -22.30
N ALA A 71 1.46 -23.76 -22.59
CA ALA A 71 2.64 -24.51 -23.04
C ALA A 71 3.93 -23.92 -22.44
N GLY A 72 4.89 -24.79 -22.13
CA GLY A 72 6.15 -24.38 -21.50
C GLY A 72 6.06 -24.28 -19.98
N LYS A 73 6.99 -23.54 -19.38
CA LYS A 73 7.15 -23.42 -17.93
C LYS A 73 6.20 -22.36 -17.36
N LEU A 74 5.48 -22.70 -16.30
CA LEU A 74 4.66 -21.77 -15.53
C LEU A 74 5.54 -20.91 -14.60
N LEU A 75 5.36 -19.60 -14.67
CA LEU A 75 5.74 -18.64 -13.65
C LEU A 75 4.48 -17.84 -13.27
N LEU A 76 3.97 -18.07 -12.06
CA LEU A 76 2.81 -17.36 -11.54
C LEU A 76 3.28 -16.12 -10.79
N VAL A 77 2.90 -14.94 -11.26
CA VAL A 77 3.17 -13.67 -10.58
C VAL A 77 1.94 -13.26 -9.77
N THR A 78 2.14 -12.97 -8.49
CA THR A 78 1.09 -12.56 -7.53
C THR A 78 1.59 -11.44 -6.64
N PRO A 79 0.73 -10.72 -5.91
CA PRO A 79 1.17 -9.84 -4.82
C PRO A 79 2.05 -10.60 -3.81
N ARG A 80 2.94 -9.88 -3.10
CA ARG A 80 3.75 -10.50 -2.03
C ARG A 80 2.83 -11.10 -0.95
N PRO A 81 3.12 -12.31 -0.42
CA PRO A 81 2.48 -12.80 0.79
C PRO A 81 2.56 -11.77 1.93
N GLY A 82 1.47 -11.61 2.69
CA GLY A 82 1.33 -10.55 3.69
C GLY A 82 0.84 -9.21 3.14
N THR A 83 0.56 -9.11 1.83
CA THR A 83 -0.10 -7.94 1.23
C THR A 83 -1.46 -8.32 0.64
N ILE A 84 -2.34 -7.33 0.49
CA ILE A 84 -3.65 -7.46 -0.15
C ILE A 84 -3.70 -6.43 -1.28
N SER A 85 -3.97 -6.87 -2.51
CA SER A 85 -4.02 -5.93 -3.63
C SER A 85 -5.26 -5.04 -3.59
N PRO A 86 -5.22 -3.79 -4.11
CA PRO A 86 -6.43 -2.99 -4.27
C PRO A 86 -7.46 -3.60 -5.23
N TRP A 87 -7.05 -4.56 -6.07
CA TRP A 87 -7.95 -5.37 -6.86
C TRP A 87 -8.72 -6.33 -5.96
N SER A 88 -8.03 -7.01 -5.03
CA SER A 88 -8.61 -7.93 -4.05
C SER A 88 -9.72 -7.28 -3.24
N SER A 89 -9.48 -6.09 -2.68
CA SER A 89 -10.50 -5.38 -1.88
C SER A 89 -11.78 -5.10 -2.68
N LYS A 90 -11.64 -4.58 -3.91
CA LYS A 90 -12.79 -4.26 -4.78
C LYS A 90 -13.48 -5.50 -5.34
N ALA A 91 -12.72 -6.53 -5.72
CA ALA A 91 -13.28 -7.76 -6.26
C ALA A 91 -14.08 -8.51 -5.18
N THR A 92 -13.56 -8.54 -3.96
CA THR A 92 -14.25 -9.13 -2.79
C THR A 92 -15.53 -8.34 -2.47
N ASP A 93 -15.47 -7.01 -2.46
CA ASP A 93 -16.65 -6.15 -2.27
C ASP A 93 -17.72 -6.37 -3.37
N ILE A 94 -17.30 -6.52 -4.64
CA ILE A 94 -18.23 -6.89 -5.72
C ILE A 94 -18.88 -8.25 -5.46
N ALA A 95 -18.10 -9.26 -5.03
CA ALA A 95 -18.65 -10.57 -4.71
C ALA A 95 -19.69 -10.50 -3.58
N HIS A 96 -19.41 -9.75 -2.51
CA HIS A 96 -20.35 -9.52 -1.40
C HIS A 96 -21.61 -8.79 -1.85
N ASN A 97 -21.47 -7.74 -2.66
CA ASN A 97 -22.61 -6.99 -3.23
C ASN A 97 -23.42 -7.83 -4.24
N CYS A 98 -22.85 -8.90 -4.79
CA CYS A 98 -23.56 -9.91 -5.57
C CYS A 98 -24.17 -11.04 -4.72
N GLY A 99 -24.08 -10.98 -3.39
CA GLY A 99 -24.66 -11.95 -2.46
C GLY A 99 -23.75 -13.12 -2.09
N LEU A 100 -22.49 -13.15 -2.55
CA LEU A 100 -21.55 -14.25 -2.31
C LEU A 100 -20.76 -14.04 -1.00
N GLN A 101 -21.44 -14.12 0.14
CA GLN A 101 -20.83 -13.93 1.48
C GLN A 101 -19.82 -15.04 1.85
N GLN A 102 -19.89 -16.16 1.12
CA GLN A 102 -18.98 -17.29 1.25
C GLN A 102 -17.57 -16.95 0.80
N VAL A 103 -17.40 -15.94 -0.06
CA VAL A 103 -16.11 -15.46 -0.53
C VAL A 103 -15.50 -14.60 0.56
N ASP A 104 -14.51 -15.12 1.27
CA ASP A 104 -13.80 -14.38 2.32
C ASP A 104 -12.86 -13.35 1.68
N ARG A 105 -12.13 -13.77 0.64
CA ARG A 105 -11.28 -12.88 -0.15
C ARG A 105 -11.00 -13.42 -1.55
N LEU A 106 -11.06 -12.53 -2.55
CA LEU A 106 -10.56 -12.78 -3.90
C LEU A 106 -9.17 -12.20 -4.09
N GLU A 107 -8.28 -12.88 -4.80
CA GLU A 107 -7.01 -12.32 -5.27
C GLU A 107 -6.75 -12.69 -6.74
N ARG A 108 -5.89 -11.94 -7.42
CA ARG A 108 -5.53 -12.15 -8.82
C ARG A 108 -4.02 -12.28 -9.00
N GLY A 109 -3.62 -13.28 -9.77
CA GLY A 109 -2.28 -13.42 -10.33
C GLY A 109 -2.26 -13.35 -11.85
N VAL A 110 -1.06 -13.35 -12.40
CA VAL A 110 -0.79 -13.56 -13.84
C VAL A 110 0.05 -14.81 -13.99
N ALA A 111 -0.52 -15.84 -14.62
CA ALA A 111 0.20 -17.05 -14.99
C ALA A 111 0.89 -16.81 -16.33
N TYR A 112 2.23 -16.76 -16.31
CA TYR A 112 3.05 -16.75 -17.52
C TYR A 112 3.46 -18.17 -17.90
N TYR A 113 3.26 -18.51 -19.16
CA TYR A 113 3.66 -19.77 -19.77
C TYR A 113 4.76 -19.49 -20.79
N ILE A 114 5.97 -20.00 -20.52
CA ILE A 114 7.19 -19.58 -21.21
C ILE A 114 7.87 -20.78 -21.86
N GLU A 115 8.04 -20.72 -23.17
CA GLU A 115 8.71 -21.77 -23.95
C GLU A 115 10.17 -21.37 -24.19
N ALA A 116 11.07 -21.95 -23.41
CA ALA A 116 12.51 -21.69 -23.48
C ALA A 116 13.29 -22.92 -23.00
N SER A 117 13.61 -23.85 -23.91
CA SER A 117 14.17 -25.16 -23.57
C SER A 117 15.66 -25.14 -23.20
N THR A 118 16.38 -24.08 -23.58
CA THR A 118 17.85 -23.98 -23.44
C THR A 118 18.31 -23.12 -22.26
N LEU A 119 17.40 -22.48 -21.52
CA LEU A 119 17.76 -21.59 -20.43
C LEU A 119 18.32 -22.34 -19.21
N THR A 120 19.41 -21.82 -18.67
CA THR A 120 19.97 -22.28 -17.39
C THR A 120 19.11 -21.85 -16.21
N ALA A 121 19.37 -22.42 -15.02
CA ALA A 121 18.68 -22.02 -13.79
C ALA A 121 18.88 -20.53 -13.44
N GLU A 122 20.05 -19.97 -13.74
CA GLU A 122 20.31 -18.54 -13.53
C GLU A 122 19.51 -17.66 -14.49
N GLN A 123 19.47 -18.04 -15.76
CA GLN A 123 18.68 -17.34 -16.76
C GLN A 123 17.18 -17.39 -16.44
N TRP A 124 16.68 -18.49 -15.87
CA TRP A 124 15.31 -18.55 -15.37
C TRP A 124 15.03 -17.57 -14.22
N ARG A 125 16.02 -17.27 -13.36
CA ARG A 125 15.88 -16.21 -12.35
C ARG A 125 15.81 -14.82 -12.99
N GLN A 126 16.57 -14.58 -14.04
CA GLN A 126 16.51 -13.32 -14.80
C GLN A 126 15.17 -13.15 -15.52
N VAL A 127 14.64 -14.22 -16.12
CA VAL A 127 13.28 -14.22 -16.70
C VAL A 127 12.23 -13.89 -15.64
N ALA A 128 12.28 -14.52 -14.47
CA ALA A 128 11.36 -14.22 -13.38
C ALA A 128 11.50 -12.75 -12.91
N ALA A 129 12.71 -12.22 -12.81
CA ALA A 129 12.98 -10.84 -12.42
C ALA A 129 12.42 -9.80 -13.41
N GLU A 130 12.37 -10.12 -14.71
CA GLU A 130 11.78 -9.23 -15.74
C GLU A 130 10.24 -9.21 -15.70
N LEU A 131 9.62 -10.23 -15.10
CA LEU A 131 8.16 -10.43 -15.15
C LEU A 131 7.39 -9.87 -13.95
N HIS A 132 8.08 -9.43 -12.90
CA HIS A 132 7.43 -8.95 -11.68
C HIS A 132 8.13 -7.70 -11.11
N ASP A 133 7.38 -6.91 -10.35
CA ASP A 133 7.94 -5.88 -9.49
C ASP A 133 8.37 -6.49 -8.15
N ARG A 134 9.68 -6.53 -7.90
CA ARG A 134 10.25 -7.04 -6.63
C ARG A 134 9.72 -6.34 -5.37
N MET A 135 9.19 -5.13 -5.48
CA MET A 135 8.67 -4.35 -4.34
C MET A 135 7.22 -4.75 -3.98
N MET A 136 6.48 -5.32 -4.93
CA MET A 136 5.03 -5.53 -4.79
C MET A 136 4.60 -6.98 -5.03
N GLU A 137 5.40 -7.75 -5.76
CA GLU A 137 5.00 -9.06 -6.29
C GLU A 137 5.99 -10.18 -5.89
N THR A 138 5.57 -11.42 -6.10
CA THR A 138 6.37 -12.63 -5.93
C THR A 138 6.06 -13.60 -7.07
N VAL A 139 7.06 -14.38 -7.46
CA VAL A 139 6.95 -15.40 -8.51
C VAL A 139 6.90 -16.78 -7.88
N PHE A 140 5.85 -17.54 -8.18
CA PHE A 140 5.66 -18.94 -7.79
C PHE A 140 5.75 -19.87 -9.00
N SER A 141 5.98 -21.16 -8.75
CA SER A 141 6.05 -22.20 -9.80
C SER A 141 4.78 -23.04 -9.91
N SER A 142 3.84 -22.95 -8.96
CA SER A 142 2.55 -23.64 -8.98
C SER A 142 1.40 -22.67 -8.71
N LEU A 143 0.21 -22.98 -9.23
CA LEU A 143 -1.02 -22.26 -8.88
C LEU A 143 -1.41 -22.48 -7.40
N THR A 144 -1.10 -23.66 -6.85
CA THR A 144 -1.39 -23.99 -5.45
C THR A 144 -0.59 -23.15 -4.47
N ASP A 145 0.56 -22.61 -4.88
CA ASP A 145 1.38 -21.74 -4.02
C ASP A 145 0.66 -20.45 -3.62
N ALA A 146 -0.38 -20.05 -4.35
CA ALA A 146 -1.22 -18.91 -4.01
C ALA A 146 -1.94 -19.07 -2.66
N GLU A 147 -2.01 -20.29 -2.09
CA GLU A 147 -2.49 -20.51 -0.71
C GLU A 147 -1.73 -19.64 0.30
N LYS A 148 -0.45 -19.32 0.01
CA LYS A 148 0.41 -18.48 0.85
C LYS A 148 -0.09 -17.03 0.94
N LEU A 149 -0.94 -16.60 0.02
CA LEU A 149 -1.57 -15.27 0.04
C LEU A 149 -2.70 -15.19 1.07
N PHE A 150 -3.23 -16.33 1.54
CA PHE A 150 -4.43 -16.43 2.40
C PHE A 150 -4.15 -16.96 3.80
N ILE A 151 -2.88 -16.98 4.22
CA ILE A 151 -2.50 -17.43 5.57
C ILE A 151 -3.15 -16.51 6.61
N HIS A 152 -3.93 -17.13 7.50
CA HIS A 152 -4.46 -16.47 8.68
C HIS A 152 -3.47 -16.62 9.84
N HIS A 153 -2.92 -15.50 10.28
CA HIS A 153 -2.03 -15.47 11.44
C HIS A 153 -2.84 -15.17 12.70
N GLN A 154 -2.42 -15.75 13.83
CA GLN A 154 -2.92 -15.32 15.13
C GLN A 154 -2.39 -13.92 15.45
N PRO A 155 -3.17 -13.05 16.14
CA PRO A 155 -2.67 -11.77 16.61
C PRO A 155 -1.39 -11.96 17.44
N ALA A 156 -0.31 -11.26 17.04
CA ALA A 156 0.92 -11.27 17.81
C ALA A 156 0.73 -10.50 19.13
N PRO A 157 1.28 -10.98 20.26
CA PRO A 157 1.23 -10.24 21.52
C PRO A 157 2.13 -9.00 21.48
N VAL A 158 1.82 -8.02 22.32
CA VAL A 158 2.67 -6.84 22.55
C VAL A 158 4.04 -7.24 23.11
N SER A 159 5.11 -6.54 22.72
CA SER A 159 6.44 -6.74 23.30
C SER A 159 6.77 -5.63 24.30
N SER A 160 7.15 -6.01 25.52
CA SER A 160 7.75 -5.07 26.49
C SER A 160 9.22 -4.85 26.15
N VAL A 161 9.73 -3.64 26.35
CA VAL A 161 11.16 -3.30 26.29
C VAL A 161 11.68 -3.16 27.72
N ASP A 162 12.66 -3.97 28.11
CA ASP A 162 13.02 -4.16 29.53
C ASP A 162 13.94 -3.08 30.11
N LEU A 163 13.43 -1.84 30.16
CA LEU A 163 14.13 -0.70 30.76
C LEU A 163 14.46 -0.92 32.25
N LEU A 164 13.56 -1.52 33.02
CA LEU A 164 13.76 -1.75 34.45
C LEU A 164 14.82 -2.80 34.74
N GLY A 165 14.94 -3.83 33.90
CA GLY A 165 15.95 -4.89 34.05
C GLY A 165 17.30 -4.55 33.42
N GLU A 166 17.31 -3.90 32.25
CA GLU A 166 18.52 -3.71 31.43
C GLU A 166 18.97 -2.23 31.36
N GLY A 167 18.21 -1.31 31.94
CA GLY A 167 18.51 0.13 31.90
C GLY A 167 18.47 0.71 30.49
N ARG A 168 19.29 1.75 30.26
CA ARG A 168 19.36 2.46 28.96
C ARG A 168 19.57 1.53 27.77
N GLN A 169 20.29 0.42 27.96
CA GLN A 169 20.64 -0.49 26.88
C GLN A 169 19.40 -1.11 26.20
N ALA A 170 18.34 -1.41 26.95
CA ALA A 170 17.09 -1.90 26.37
C ALA A 170 16.49 -0.91 25.35
N LEU A 171 16.60 0.39 25.61
CA LEU A 171 16.13 1.44 24.70
C LEU A 171 17.03 1.56 23.47
N ILE A 172 18.35 1.43 23.63
CA ILE A 172 19.31 1.43 22.51
C ILE A 172 19.06 0.24 21.58
N ASP A 173 18.87 -0.95 22.17
CA ASP A 173 18.60 -2.17 21.42
C ASP A 173 17.23 -2.11 20.73
N ALA A 174 16.21 -1.56 21.40
CA ALA A 174 14.91 -1.31 20.80
C ALA A 174 14.99 -0.28 19.65
N ASN A 175 15.78 0.78 19.80
CA ASN A 175 15.99 1.80 18.77
C ASN A 175 16.53 1.17 17.47
N LEU A 176 17.54 0.29 17.57
CA LEU A 176 18.08 -0.42 16.42
C LEU A 176 17.11 -1.47 15.86
N ARG A 177 16.55 -2.32 16.72
CA ARG A 177 15.69 -3.44 16.31
C ARG A 177 14.41 -2.96 15.62
N LEU A 178 13.82 -1.87 16.11
CA LEU A 178 12.57 -1.31 15.60
C LEU A 178 12.80 -0.21 14.56
N GLY A 179 14.04 0.23 14.36
CA GLY A 179 14.40 1.30 13.42
C GLY A 179 13.82 2.66 13.81
N LEU A 180 13.83 3.00 15.10
CA LEU A 180 13.18 4.21 15.63
C LEU A 180 13.95 5.51 15.29
N ALA A 181 15.24 5.40 14.99
CA ALA A 181 16.13 6.51 14.66
C ALA A 181 16.12 7.65 15.70
N LEU A 182 16.03 7.29 16.99
CA LEU A 182 16.02 8.24 18.10
C LEU A 182 17.39 8.86 18.31
N ALA A 183 17.40 10.17 18.58
CA ALA A 183 18.57 10.87 19.07
C ALA A 183 18.82 10.58 20.57
N GLU A 184 20.02 10.87 21.07
CA GLU A 184 20.41 10.56 22.45
C GLU A 184 19.48 11.22 23.49
N ASP A 185 19.07 12.47 23.23
CA ASP A 185 18.15 13.24 24.07
C ASP A 185 16.72 12.69 24.03
N GLU A 186 16.28 12.12 22.91
CA GLU A 186 14.99 11.43 22.81
C GLU A 186 15.00 10.11 23.60
N ILE A 187 16.13 9.39 23.60
CA ILE A 187 16.31 8.20 24.44
C ILE A 187 16.33 8.61 25.92
N ASP A 188 17.05 9.68 26.28
CA ASP A 188 17.04 10.22 27.65
C ASP A 188 15.62 10.59 28.11
N TYR A 189 14.86 11.28 27.27
CA TYR A 189 13.47 11.64 27.54
C TYR A 189 12.61 10.40 27.83
N LEU A 190 12.71 9.38 26.99
CA LEU A 190 11.95 8.13 27.17
C LEU A 190 12.39 7.38 28.43
N GLN A 191 13.69 7.30 28.68
CA GLN A 191 14.24 6.69 29.88
C GLN A 191 13.66 7.36 31.13
N GLU A 192 13.73 8.69 31.22
CA GLU A 192 13.21 9.44 32.37
C GLU A 192 11.70 9.23 32.51
N ALA A 193 10.95 9.32 31.41
CA ALA A 193 9.50 9.17 31.41
C ALA A 193 9.06 7.80 31.96
N PHE A 194 9.63 6.71 31.43
CA PHE A 194 9.24 5.36 31.85
C PHE A 194 9.82 4.97 33.22
N THR A 195 10.99 5.48 33.58
CA THR A 195 11.51 5.38 34.96
C THR A 195 10.55 6.03 35.95
N LYS A 196 10.05 7.25 35.64
CA LYS A 196 9.08 7.95 36.47
C LYS A 196 7.73 7.24 36.56
N LEU A 197 7.30 6.58 35.49
CA LEU A 197 6.08 5.76 35.46
C LEU A 197 6.25 4.43 36.21
N GLY A 198 7.47 4.03 36.56
CA GLY A 198 7.76 2.81 37.30
C GLY A 198 7.39 1.53 36.54
N ARG A 199 7.39 1.56 35.20
CA ARG A 199 7.08 0.41 34.35
C ARG A 199 7.91 0.43 33.06
N ASN A 200 8.06 -0.74 32.47
CA ASN A 200 8.64 -0.87 31.13
C ASN A 200 7.74 -0.22 30.06
N PRO A 201 8.33 0.41 29.04
CA PRO A 201 7.61 0.77 27.83
C PRO A 201 7.25 -0.46 27.00
N ASN A 202 6.10 -0.42 26.35
CA ASN A 202 5.79 -1.33 25.26
C ASN A 202 6.42 -0.84 23.94
N ASP A 203 6.73 -1.77 23.05
CA ASP A 203 7.21 -1.51 21.70
C ASP A 203 6.35 -0.47 20.95
N ILE A 204 5.02 -0.59 21.01
CA ILE A 204 4.07 0.32 20.39
C ILE A 204 4.16 1.75 20.94
N GLU A 205 4.46 1.92 22.23
CA GLU A 205 4.60 3.24 22.85
C GLU A 205 5.85 3.96 22.35
N LEU A 206 6.96 3.22 22.24
CA LEU A 206 8.21 3.74 21.68
C LEU A 206 8.06 4.06 20.19
N TYR A 207 7.41 3.17 19.42
CA TYR A 207 7.18 3.36 18.00
C TYR A 207 6.31 4.60 17.73
N MET A 208 5.22 4.75 18.49
CA MET A 208 4.35 5.93 18.41
C MET A 208 5.13 7.21 18.72
N PHE A 209 5.92 7.22 19.80
CA PHE A 209 6.71 8.39 20.17
C PHE A 209 7.72 8.76 19.08
N ALA A 210 8.45 7.78 18.55
CA ALA A 210 9.42 7.99 17.48
C ALA A 210 8.77 8.60 16.23
N GLN A 211 7.62 8.05 15.79
CA GLN A 211 6.91 8.58 14.63
C GLN A 211 6.43 10.04 14.85
N ALA A 212 5.88 10.35 16.02
CA ALA A 212 5.39 11.68 16.37
C ALA A 212 6.49 12.74 16.61
N ASN A 213 7.72 12.28 16.86
CA ASN A 213 8.89 13.14 17.06
C ASN A 213 9.91 13.03 15.92
N SER A 214 9.60 12.30 14.84
CA SER A 214 10.40 12.30 13.61
C SER A 214 10.43 13.69 12.96
N GLU A 215 11.45 13.96 12.13
CA GLU A 215 11.51 15.21 11.35
C GLU A 215 10.26 15.40 10.49
N HIS A 216 9.78 14.32 9.87
CA HIS A 216 8.60 14.33 9.01
C HIS A 216 7.33 14.81 9.73
N CYS A 217 7.13 14.43 10.99
CA CYS A 217 5.94 14.81 11.74
C CYS A 217 6.13 16.13 12.50
N ARG A 218 7.28 16.28 13.17
CA ARG A 218 7.53 17.38 14.09
C ARG A 218 8.04 18.64 13.38
N HIS A 219 8.55 18.51 12.17
CA HIS A 219 9.13 19.61 11.39
C HIS A 219 10.16 20.40 12.24
N LYS A 220 11.12 19.69 12.86
CA LYS A 220 12.05 20.28 13.84
C LYS A 220 12.88 21.38 13.17
N ILE A 221 13.35 21.15 11.95
CA ILE A 221 14.13 22.13 11.16
C ILE A 221 13.33 23.43 10.95
N PHE A 222 12.05 23.31 10.61
CA PHE A 222 11.20 24.48 10.35
C PHE A 222 10.93 25.32 11.60
N ASN A 223 10.97 24.70 12.78
CA ASN A 223 10.73 25.34 14.06
C ASN A 223 12.01 25.72 14.81
N ALA A 224 13.19 25.30 14.33
CA ALA A 224 14.46 25.56 14.97
C ALA A 224 14.86 27.04 14.96
N ASP A 225 15.71 27.39 15.93
CA ASP A 225 16.52 28.60 15.90
C ASP A 225 17.74 28.41 14.98
N TRP A 226 18.21 29.50 14.38
CA TRP A 226 19.29 29.46 13.39
C TRP A 226 20.42 30.41 13.76
N ILE A 227 21.66 29.98 13.53
CA ILE A 227 22.85 30.83 13.54
C ILE A 227 23.49 30.73 12.16
N ILE A 228 23.59 31.85 11.44
CA ILE A 228 24.15 31.90 10.08
C ILE A 228 25.35 32.84 10.09
N ASP A 229 26.50 32.38 9.61
CA ASP A 229 27.77 33.15 9.61
C ASP A 229 28.12 33.74 10.99
N GLY A 230 27.87 32.96 12.05
CA GLY A 230 28.12 33.36 13.43
C GLY A 230 27.09 34.32 14.04
N LYS A 231 26.00 34.63 13.34
CA LYS A 231 24.95 35.55 13.79
C LYS A 231 23.63 34.83 14.10
N PRO A 232 23.05 34.99 15.30
CA PRO A 232 21.73 34.48 15.62
C PRO A 232 20.65 35.14 14.75
N GLN A 233 19.73 34.33 14.22
CA GLN A 233 18.62 34.78 13.41
C GLN A 233 17.35 35.00 14.26
N PRO A 234 16.54 36.04 13.97
CA PRO A 234 15.44 36.46 14.85
C PRO A 234 14.14 35.65 14.70
N LYS A 235 14.04 34.78 13.69
CA LYS A 235 12.83 34.00 13.38
C LYS A 235 13.23 32.61 12.88
N SER A 236 12.45 31.59 13.28
CA SER A 236 12.47 30.28 12.61
C SER A 236 11.91 30.37 11.18
N LEU A 237 12.17 29.34 10.37
CA LEU A 237 11.64 29.27 9.00
C LEU A 237 10.12 29.37 8.99
N PHE A 238 9.44 28.63 9.87
CA PHE A 238 7.98 28.66 9.94
C PHE A 238 7.45 30.02 10.41
N LYS A 239 8.16 30.72 11.30
CA LYS A 239 7.77 32.09 11.69
C LYS A 239 7.95 33.09 10.56
N MET A 240 8.93 32.89 9.67
CA MET A 240 9.05 33.69 8.45
C MET A 240 7.89 33.42 7.48
N ILE A 241 7.47 32.15 7.31
CA ILE A 241 6.29 31.82 6.51
C ILE A 241 5.02 32.44 7.10
N LYS A 242 4.78 32.31 8.41
CA LYS A 242 3.63 32.94 9.09
C LYS A 242 3.59 34.46 8.97
N ASN A 243 4.74 35.10 8.74
CA ASN A 243 4.81 36.54 8.58
C ASN A 243 4.09 37.05 7.32
N THR A 244 3.96 36.22 6.28
CA THR A 244 3.17 36.59 5.08
C THR A 244 1.70 36.75 5.44
N PHE A 245 1.14 35.85 6.25
CA PHE A 245 -0.23 35.93 6.75
C PHE A 245 -0.43 37.06 7.77
N GLU A 246 0.58 37.32 8.62
CA GLU A 246 0.55 38.50 9.52
C GLU A 246 0.49 39.83 8.74
N THR A 247 1.09 39.87 7.55
CA THR A 247 1.17 41.07 6.70
C THR A 247 -0.03 41.21 5.77
N THR A 248 -0.52 40.09 5.23
CA THR A 248 -1.61 40.05 4.25
C THR A 248 -2.60 38.96 4.67
N PRO A 249 -3.51 39.27 5.61
CA PRO A 249 -4.54 38.35 6.07
C PRO A 249 -5.73 38.28 5.11
N ASP A 250 -5.77 39.15 4.09
CA ASP A 250 -6.88 39.34 3.16
C ASP A 250 -7.36 38.02 2.57
N TYR A 251 -8.68 37.82 2.63
CA TYR A 251 -9.39 36.65 2.10
C TYR A 251 -9.04 35.30 2.76
N VAL A 252 -8.15 35.23 3.75
CA VAL A 252 -7.80 33.96 4.40
C VAL A 252 -8.77 33.65 5.53
N LEU A 253 -9.42 32.50 5.45
CA LEU A 253 -10.34 31.97 6.49
C LEU A 253 -9.62 31.02 7.46
N SER A 254 -8.65 30.25 6.96
CA SER A 254 -7.85 29.32 7.76
C SER A 254 -6.42 29.22 7.23
N ALA A 255 -5.45 29.34 8.12
CA ALA A 255 -4.04 29.09 7.84
C ALA A 255 -3.36 28.48 9.07
N TYR A 256 -2.49 27.49 8.85
CA TYR A 256 -1.60 26.89 9.87
C TYR A 256 -2.28 26.21 11.08
N LYS A 257 -3.58 25.89 10.97
CA LYS A 257 -4.38 25.32 12.06
C LYS A 257 -5.26 24.15 11.62
N ASP A 258 -5.03 23.62 10.41
CA ASP A 258 -5.78 22.50 9.83
C ASP A 258 -4.92 21.81 8.75
N ASN A 259 -5.46 20.74 8.14
CA ASN A 259 -4.83 19.94 7.10
C ASN A 259 -4.78 20.61 5.71
N ALA A 260 -5.31 21.82 5.58
CA ALA A 260 -5.25 22.66 4.38
C ALA A 260 -5.44 24.14 4.76
N ALA A 261 -5.01 25.05 3.88
CA ALA A 261 -5.39 26.45 4.00
C ALA A 261 -6.77 26.65 3.34
N VAL A 262 -7.53 27.66 3.80
CA VAL A 262 -8.83 28.00 3.22
C VAL A 262 -8.90 29.51 3.00
N MET A 263 -9.33 29.91 1.81
CA MET A 263 -9.59 31.30 1.46
C MET A 263 -11.04 31.53 1.02
N GLU A 264 -11.47 32.79 1.07
CA GLU A 264 -12.74 33.24 0.53
C GLU A 264 -12.88 32.86 -0.95
N GLY A 265 -14.11 32.56 -1.35
CA GLY A 265 -14.43 32.11 -2.69
C GLY A 265 -15.54 32.96 -3.29
N SER A 266 -16.55 32.35 -3.88
CA SER A 266 -17.67 33.09 -4.47
C SER A 266 -19.01 32.49 -4.07
N ALA A 267 -20.03 33.34 -3.99
CA ALA A 267 -21.40 32.89 -3.81
C ALA A 267 -21.92 32.27 -5.13
N VAL A 268 -22.15 30.97 -5.13
CA VAL A 268 -22.58 30.20 -6.31
C VAL A 268 -23.67 29.20 -5.93
N GLY A 269 -24.40 28.69 -6.91
CA GLY A 269 -25.30 27.56 -6.69
C GLY A 269 -24.50 26.26 -6.50
N ARG A 270 -24.28 25.83 -5.26
CA ARG A 270 -23.70 24.52 -4.97
C ARG A 270 -24.74 23.43 -5.28
N TYR A 271 -24.39 22.52 -6.17
CA TYR A 271 -25.33 21.53 -6.69
C TYR A 271 -25.06 20.16 -6.08
N PHE A 272 -25.99 19.69 -5.25
CA PHE A 272 -25.95 18.37 -4.61
C PHE A 272 -27.37 17.89 -4.29
N ALA A 273 -27.51 16.59 -4.00
CA ALA A 273 -28.80 16.01 -3.64
C ALA A 273 -29.14 16.28 -2.17
N ASP A 274 -30.36 16.73 -1.90
CA ASP A 274 -30.87 16.90 -0.55
C ASP A 274 -30.98 15.54 0.18
N HIS A 275 -30.61 15.53 1.47
CA HIS A 275 -30.58 14.32 2.29
C HIS A 275 -31.98 13.72 2.50
N ASN A 276 -33.03 14.54 2.61
CA ASN A 276 -34.38 14.07 2.90
C ASN A 276 -35.14 13.59 1.66
N THR A 277 -34.89 14.21 0.51
CA THR A 277 -35.66 13.98 -0.72
C THR A 277 -34.88 13.26 -1.82
N GLY A 278 -33.54 13.23 -1.73
CA GLY A 278 -32.66 12.72 -2.79
C GLY A 278 -32.70 13.55 -4.08
N ARG A 279 -33.39 14.70 -4.08
CA ARG A 279 -33.52 15.57 -5.25
C ARG A 279 -32.32 16.50 -5.32
N TYR A 280 -31.73 16.60 -6.52
CA TYR A 280 -30.70 17.59 -6.79
C TYR A 280 -31.31 18.99 -6.96
N ASP A 281 -30.71 19.97 -6.31
CA ASP A 281 -31.07 21.38 -6.42
C ASP A 281 -29.82 22.27 -6.28
N PHE A 282 -29.92 23.51 -6.75
CA PHE A 282 -28.88 24.53 -6.53
C PHE A 282 -29.09 25.19 -5.15
N HIS A 283 -28.01 25.25 -4.37
CA HIS A 283 -27.99 25.93 -3.07
C HIS A 283 -27.09 27.16 -3.20
N GLN A 284 -27.69 28.35 -3.20
CA GLN A 284 -26.92 29.59 -3.34
C GLN A 284 -26.16 29.89 -2.04
N GLU A 285 -24.85 29.65 -2.03
CA GLU A 285 -24.00 29.80 -0.85
C GLU A 285 -22.53 30.09 -1.23
N PRO A 286 -21.70 30.62 -0.31
CA PRO A 286 -20.27 30.76 -0.55
C PRO A 286 -19.59 29.40 -0.77
N ALA A 287 -19.05 29.17 -1.96
CA ALA A 287 -18.13 28.07 -2.23
C ALA A 287 -16.69 28.56 -2.01
N HIS A 288 -16.23 28.45 -0.76
CA HIS A 288 -14.84 28.74 -0.38
C HIS A 288 -13.85 27.76 -1.03
N ILE A 289 -12.57 28.16 -1.07
CA ILE A 289 -11.52 27.41 -1.77
C ILE A 289 -10.49 26.93 -0.74
N LEU A 290 -10.22 25.63 -0.74
CA LEU A 290 -9.10 25.03 -0.01
C LEU A 290 -7.87 24.92 -0.91
N MET A 291 -6.68 25.06 -0.31
CA MET A 291 -5.37 24.97 -0.95
C MET A 291 -4.46 23.99 -0.22
#